data_AF-A0AAE1QMQ6-F1
#
_entry.id   AF-A0AAE1QMQ6-F1
#
_cell.length_a   1.000
_cell.length_b   1.000
_cell.length_c   1.000
_cell.angle_alpha   90.00
_cell.angle_beta   90.00
_cell.angle_gamma   90.00
#
_symmetry.space_group_name_H-M   'P 1'
#
loop_
_entity.id
_entity.type
_entity.pdbx_description
1 polymer ?
#
loop_
_entity_poly.entity_id
_entity_poly.type
_entity_poly.pdbx_seq_one_letter_code
_entity_poly.pdbx_strand_id
1 'polypeptide(L)'
;MAVSTKWPPKLSNEAAYELWRKDIEIWCKLSDLSKKKQALAIHLSLDGRARISTSELEVDALESDDGVKTILEKLDGLFLVDKGRRQFNVFQELYNLRRPDGVEVRKFISQFEHTYSEFTKQNMSLPDSVRAFMLLASCKLSEGEQQLVMSAMPEVRYDQRSESDFFWRIWWACQ
;
A
#
# COMPACT_ATOMS: atom_id res chain seq x y z
N MET A 1 25.51 20.19 15.44
CA MET A 1 24.40 21.17 15.46
C MET A 1 23.30 20.58 16.31
N ALA A 2 22.92 21.23 17.41
CA ALA A 2 21.83 20.75 18.25
C ALA A 2 20.53 20.83 17.44
N VAL A 3 19.94 19.67 17.11
CA VAL A 3 18.62 19.62 16.47
C VAL A 3 17.64 20.22 17.49
N SER A 4 17.02 21.33 17.15
CA SER A 4 16.07 22.02 18.02
C SER A 4 14.89 21.09 18.32
N THR A 5 14.85 20.51 19.51
CA THR A 5 13.82 19.56 19.99
C THR A 5 12.42 20.17 20.10
N LYS A 6 12.29 21.48 19.83
CA LYS A 6 11.03 22.22 19.86
C LYS A 6 10.14 21.97 18.65
N TRP A 7 10.71 21.55 17.52
CA TRP A 7 9.96 21.36 16.27
C TRP A 7 9.68 19.88 16.02
N PRO A 8 8.41 19.49 15.86
CA PRO A 8 8.06 18.12 15.53
C PRO A 8 8.56 17.73 14.13
N PRO A 9 8.84 16.43 13.91
CA PRO A 9 9.09 15.87 12.59
C PRO A 9 8.02 16.28 11.58
N LYS A 10 8.44 16.65 10.37
CA LYS A 10 7.51 17.00 9.29
C LYS A 10 6.93 15.73 8.66
N LEU A 11 5.61 15.71 8.44
CA LEU A 11 4.97 14.69 7.62
C LEU A 11 5.38 14.91 6.16
N SER A 12 6.24 14.05 5.61
CA SER A 12 6.81 14.22 4.28
C SER A 12 5.82 13.87 3.16
N ASN A 13 5.11 12.75 3.34
CA ASN A 13 4.02 12.33 2.48
C ASN A 13 3.06 11.40 3.25
N GLU A 14 1.88 11.20 2.70
CA GLU A 14 0.81 10.41 3.34
C GLU A 14 1.13 8.91 3.43
N ALA A 15 1.94 8.38 2.51
CA ALA A 15 2.38 6.98 2.57
C ALA A 15 3.34 6.73 3.75
N ALA A 16 4.03 7.78 4.20
CA ALA A 16 4.93 7.75 5.36
C ALA A 16 4.20 8.02 6.69
N TYR A 17 2.87 8.13 6.71
CA TYR A 17 2.11 8.51 7.90
C TYR A 17 2.39 7.61 9.11
N GLU A 18 2.43 6.29 8.94
CA GLU A 18 2.70 5.36 10.05
C GLU A 18 4.11 5.51 10.63
N LEU A 19 5.09 5.79 9.78
CA LEU A 19 6.46 6.07 10.22
C LEU A 19 6.51 7.41 10.96
N TRP A 20 5.93 8.44 10.36
CA TRP A 20 5.82 9.78 10.96
C TRP A 20 5.11 9.73 12.33
N ARG A 21 4.03 8.95 12.46
CA ARG A 21 3.31 8.77 13.73
C ARG A 21 4.23 8.22 14.83
N LYS A 22 5.08 7.23 14.51
CA LYS A 22 6.10 6.72 15.45
C LYS A 22 7.14 7.79 15.79
N ASP A 23 7.56 8.58 14.80
CA ASP A 23 8.50 9.69 15.02
C ASP A 23 7.89 10.78 15.92
N ILE A 24 6.59 11.06 15.81
CA ILE A 24 5.86 11.95 16.72
C ILE A 24 5.85 11.38 18.14
N GLU A 25 5.59 10.08 18.33
CA GLU A 25 5.62 9.46 19.66
C GLU A 25 7.01 9.56 20.31
N ILE A 26 8.07 9.39 19.52
CA ILE A 26 9.45 9.58 19.97
C ILE A 26 9.71 11.05 20.31
N TRP A 27 9.31 11.96 19.42
CA TRP A 27 9.47 13.40 19.62
C TRP A 27 8.75 13.88 20.88
N CYS A 28 7.51 13.45 21.14
CA CYS A 28 6.75 13.80 22.35
C CYS A 28 7.48 13.42 23.65
N LYS A 29 8.25 12.32 23.65
CA LYS A 29 9.06 11.88 24.80
C LYS A 29 10.34 12.68 24.98
N LEU A 30 10.89 13.22 23.90
CA LEU A 30 12.14 13.98 23.90
C LEU A 30 11.91 15.50 23.94
N SER A 31 10.69 15.95 23.66
CA SER A 31 10.36 17.37 23.53
C SER A 31 10.33 18.07 24.90
N ASP A 32 10.89 19.27 24.93
CA ASP A 32 10.81 20.18 26.09
C ASP A 32 9.47 20.93 26.16
N LEU A 33 8.58 20.73 25.18
CA LEU A 33 7.25 21.34 25.20
C LEU A 33 6.35 20.63 26.22
N SER A 34 5.60 21.42 26.99
CA SER A 34 4.53 20.89 27.84
C SER A 34 3.50 20.13 26.99
N LYS A 35 2.87 19.10 27.56
CA LYS A 35 1.87 18.27 26.86
C LYS A 35 0.81 19.11 26.12
N LYS A 36 0.28 20.13 26.78
CA LYS A 36 -0.69 21.09 26.21
C LYS A 36 -0.21 21.85 24.97
N LYS A 37 1.10 22.01 24.78
CA LYS A 37 1.67 22.74 23.62
C LYS A 37 2.11 21.82 22.49
N GLN A 38 2.27 20.52 22.77
CA GLN A 38 2.78 19.57 21.79
C GLN A 38 1.82 19.41 20.60
N ALA A 39 0.51 19.29 20.85
CA ALA A 39 -0.48 19.14 19.79
C ALA A 39 -0.56 20.38 18.87
N LEU A 40 -0.45 21.57 19.46
CA LEU A 40 -0.39 22.83 18.72
C LEU A 40 0.85 22.88 17.81
N ALA A 41 2.03 22.49 18.33
CA ALA A 41 3.25 22.41 17.53
C ALA A 41 3.12 21.39 16.39
N ILE A 42 2.51 20.22 16.65
CA ILE A 42 2.26 19.22 15.61
C ILE A 42 1.33 19.80 14.55
N HIS A 43 0.18 20.36 14.91
CA HIS A 43 -0.75 21.01 13.97
C HIS A 43 -0.05 22.05 13.10
N LEU A 44 0.80 22.89 13.70
CA LEU A 44 1.54 23.92 12.97
C LEU A 44 2.56 23.36 11.97
N SER A 45 3.08 22.15 12.21
CA SER A 45 4.03 21.48 11.31
C SER A 45 3.37 20.74 10.15
N LEU A 46 2.07 20.48 10.23
CA LEU A 46 1.30 19.82 9.17
C LEU A 46 1.03 20.77 8.00
N ASP A 47 0.94 20.19 6.80
CA ASP A 47 0.53 20.83 5.56
C ASP A 47 -0.57 20.03 4.83
N GLY A 48 -1.07 20.58 3.72
CA GLY A 48 -2.04 19.91 2.84
C GLY A 48 -3.28 19.37 3.56
N ARG A 49 -3.66 18.12 3.22
CA ARG A 49 -4.85 17.46 3.75
C ARG A 49 -4.80 17.23 5.27
N ALA A 50 -3.62 16.92 5.81
CA ALA A 50 -3.43 16.74 7.24
C ALA A 50 -3.69 18.03 8.01
N ARG A 51 -3.22 19.17 7.48
CA ARG A 51 -3.47 20.48 8.08
C ARG A 51 -4.94 20.85 8.03
N ILE A 52 -5.57 20.71 6.86
CA ILE A 52 -6.99 21.02 6.67
C ILE A 52 -7.85 20.20 7.63
N SER A 53 -7.61 18.89 7.72
CA SER A 53 -8.39 18.00 8.59
C SER A 53 -8.25 18.33 10.08
N THR A 54 -7.05 18.71 10.52
CA THR A 54 -6.81 19.03 11.94
C THR A 54 -7.26 20.44 12.31
N SER A 55 -7.46 21.35 11.36
CA SER A 55 -8.04 22.67 11.59
C SER A 55 -9.53 22.62 11.99
N GLU A 56 -10.20 21.49 11.80
CA GLU A 56 -11.57 21.27 12.28
C GLU A 56 -11.65 21.02 13.79
N LEU A 57 -10.50 20.80 14.46
CA LEU A 57 -10.43 20.60 15.89
C LEU A 57 -10.39 21.95 16.61
N GLU A 58 -11.14 22.06 17.70
CA GLU A 58 -11.11 23.24 18.57
C GLU A 58 -9.72 23.44 19.19
N VAL A 59 -9.28 24.70 19.29
CA VAL A 59 -7.96 25.03 19.84
C VAL A 59 -7.83 24.56 21.28
N ASP A 60 -8.89 24.68 22.08
CA ASP A 60 -8.90 24.22 23.48
C ASP A 60 -8.73 22.70 23.60
N ALA A 61 -9.25 21.93 22.62
CA ALA A 61 -9.06 20.49 22.58
C ALA A 61 -7.60 20.12 22.26
N LEU A 62 -6.93 20.93 21.43
CA LEU A 62 -5.51 20.80 21.15
C LEU A 62 -4.64 21.27 22.33
N GLU A 63 -5.06 22.29 23.08
CA GLU A 63 -4.37 22.81 24.27
C GLU A 63 -4.68 21.99 25.54
N SER A 64 -4.69 20.66 25.41
CA SER A 64 -4.98 19.74 26.50
C SER A 64 -3.86 18.72 26.69
N ASP A 65 -3.83 18.03 27.83
CA ASP A 65 -2.86 16.96 28.06
C ASP A 65 -3.07 15.76 27.12
N ASP A 66 -4.27 15.64 26.55
CA ASP A 66 -4.66 14.65 25.55
C ASP A 66 -4.63 15.19 24.11
N GLY A 67 -4.20 16.44 23.88
CA GLY A 67 -4.29 17.08 22.56
C GLY A 67 -3.53 16.32 21.47
N VAL A 68 -2.39 15.69 21.82
CA VAL A 68 -1.62 14.86 20.89
C VAL A 68 -2.40 13.60 20.51
N LYS A 69 -3.13 13.00 21.45
CA LYS A 69 -3.99 11.86 21.18
C LYS A 69 -5.12 12.27 20.23
N THR A 70 -5.78 13.40 20.49
CA THR A 70 -6.86 13.94 19.65
C THR A 70 -6.40 14.18 18.21
N ILE A 71 -5.23 14.80 18.01
CA ILE A 71 -4.74 15.06 16.65
C ILE A 71 -4.35 13.76 15.93
N LEU A 72 -3.74 12.80 16.63
CA LEU A 72 -3.38 11.50 16.05
C LEU A 72 -4.62 10.67 15.72
N GLU A 73 -5.68 10.69 16.53
CA GLU A 73 -6.94 10.00 16.23
C GLU A 73 -7.62 10.56 14.98
N LYS A 74 -7.63 11.90 14.82
CA LYS A 74 -8.16 12.56 13.61
C LYS A 74 -7.37 12.15 12.36
N LEU A 75 -6.04 12.12 12.45
CA LEU A 75 -5.17 11.74 11.34
C LEU A 75 -5.20 10.23 11.07
N ASP A 76 -5.35 9.39 12.09
CA ASP A 76 -5.55 7.94 11.95
C ASP A 76 -6.83 7.67 11.16
N GLY A 77 -7.93 8.37 11.48
CA GLY A 77 -9.19 8.31 10.73
C GLY A 77 -9.07 8.74 9.27
N LEU A 78 -8.16 9.67 8.95
CA LEU A 78 -7.91 10.12 7.59
C LEU A 78 -7.03 9.13 6.81
N PHE A 79 -5.85 8.81 7.34
CA PHE A 79 -4.81 8.11 6.58
C PHE A 79 -4.87 6.59 6.68
N LEU A 80 -5.33 6.03 7.81
CA LEU A 80 -5.41 4.58 7.97
C LEU A 80 -6.68 4.01 7.32
N VAL A 81 -7.80 4.74 7.37
CA VAL A 81 -9.02 4.36 6.63
C VAL A 81 -8.78 4.42 5.13
N ASP A 82 -8.13 5.48 4.64
CA ASP A 82 -7.75 5.60 3.24
C ASP A 82 -6.73 4.53 2.84
N LYS A 83 -5.80 4.14 3.71
CA LYS A 83 -4.88 3.02 3.44
C LYS A 83 -5.65 1.72 3.25
N GLY A 84 -6.54 1.35 4.19
CA GLY A 84 -7.32 0.12 4.09
C GLY A 84 -8.19 0.08 2.83
N ARG A 85 -8.86 1.20 2.50
CA ARG A 85 -9.63 1.32 1.25
C ARG A 85 -8.75 1.21 0.01
N ARG A 86 -7.61 1.89 -0.04
CA ARG A 86 -6.66 1.80 -1.16
C ARG A 86 -6.14 0.38 -1.36
N GLN A 87 -5.70 -0.27 -0.28
CA GLN A 87 -5.24 -1.65 -0.29
C GLN A 87 -6.33 -2.60 -0.79
N PHE A 88 -7.55 -2.45 -0.26
CA PHE A 88 -8.69 -3.26 -0.66
C PHE A 88 -9.07 -3.05 -2.13
N ASN A 89 -9.12 -1.81 -2.61
CA ASN A 89 -9.43 -1.50 -4.01
C ASN A 89 -8.41 -2.14 -4.96
N VAL A 90 -7.11 -1.99 -4.69
CA VAL A 90 -6.05 -2.58 -5.52
C VAL A 90 -6.09 -4.11 -5.46
N PHE A 91 -6.38 -4.69 -4.29
CA PHE A 91 -6.60 -6.13 -4.16
C PHE A 91 -7.80 -6.59 -4.99
N GLN A 92 -8.93 -5.88 -4.94
CA GLN A 92 -10.11 -6.22 -5.73
C GLN A 92 -9.85 -6.13 -7.23
N GLU A 93 -9.11 -5.11 -7.68
CA GLU A 93 -8.69 -4.98 -9.08
C GLU A 93 -7.85 -6.19 -9.52
N LEU A 94 -6.86 -6.59 -8.73
CA LEU A 94 -6.03 -7.76 -9.01
C LEU A 94 -6.83 -9.06 -8.97
N TYR A 95 -7.67 -9.24 -7.94
CA TYR A 95 -8.43 -10.47 -7.70
C TYR A 95 -9.53 -10.69 -8.73
N ASN A 96 -10.19 -9.62 -9.17
CA ASN A 96 -11.25 -9.68 -10.18
C ASN A 96 -10.73 -9.57 -11.62
N LEU A 97 -9.42 -9.36 -11.80
CA LEU A 97 -8.82 -9.30 -13.13
C LEU A 97 -9.08 -10.63 -13.86
N ARG A 98 -9.72 -10.56 -15.02
CA ARG A 98 -9.98 -11.71 -15.89
C ARG A 98 -9.64 -11.31 -17.32
N ARG A 99 -9.08 -12.23 -18.09
CA ARG A 99 -8.80 -12.03 -19.51
C ARG A 99 -10.13 -11.84 -20.25
N PRO A 100 -10.32 -10.70 -20.95
CA PRO A 100 -11.47 -10.52 -21.82
C PRO A 100 -11.38 -11.44 -23.03
N ASP A 101 -12.54 -11.83 -23.58
CA ASP A 101 -12.60 -12.72 -24.72
C ASP A 101 -12.03 -11.99 -25.96
N GLY A 102 -11.19 -12.68 -26.74
CA GLY A 102 -10.50 -12.10 -27.90
C GLY A 102 -9.23 -11.29 -27.60
N VAL A 103 -8.83 -11.15 -26.32
CA VAL A 103 -7.53 -10.54 -25.97
C VAL A 103 -6.43 -11.59 -25.96
N GLU A 104 -5.32 -11.29 -26.63
CA GLU A 104 -4.11 -12.12 -26.62
C GLU A 104 -3.56 -12.29 -25.20
N VAL A 105 -3.13 -13.51 -24.88
CA VAL A 105 -2.60 -13.86 -23.55
C VAL A 105 -1.40 -12.98 -23.18
N ARG A 106 -0.51 -12.65 -24.13
CA ARG A 106 0.65 -11.76 -23.89
C ARG A 106 0.23 -10.38 -23.38
N LYS A 107 -0.75 -9.77 -24.04
CA LYS A 107 -1.27 -8.45 -23.65
C LYS A 107 -1.93 -8.49 -22.27
N PHE A 108 -2.62 -9.59 -21.96
CA PHE A 108 -3.21 -9.80 -20.64
C PHE A 108 -2.16 -9.96 -19.53
N ILE A 109 -1.08 -10.70 -19.77
CA ILE A 109 -0.03 -10.86 -18.75
C ILE A 109 0.62 -9.51 -18.42
N SER A 110 0.91 -8.67 -19.43
CA SER A 110 1.44 -7.32 -19.17
C SER A 110 0.48 -6.46 -18.33
N GLN A 111 -0.83 -6.59 -18.54
CA GLN A 111 -1.84 -5.93 -17.71
C GLN A 111 -1.82 -6.47 -16.27
N PHE A 112 -1.74 -7.79 -16.10
CA PHE A 112 -1.64 -8.41 -14.79
C PHE A 112 -0.40 -7.95 -14.02
N GLU A 113 0.76 -7.87 -14.68
CA GLU A 113 2.00 -7.38 -14.06
C GLU A 113 1.91 -5.92 -13.64
N HIS A 114 1.30 -5.08 -14.47
CA HIS A 114 1.06 -3.68 -14.12
C HIS A 114 0.18 -3.58 -12.86
N THR A 115 -0.94 -4.31 -12.81
CA THR A 115 -1.82 -4.33 -11.64
C THR A 115 -1.12 -4.92 -10.40
N TYR A 116 -0.27 -5.94 -10.57
CA TYR A 116 0.54 -6.50 -9.48
C TYR A 116 1.60 -5.51 -8.98
N SER A 117 2.19 -4.71 -9.87
CA SER A 117 3.12 -3.63 -9.47
C SER A 117 2.42 -2.60 -8.58
N GLU A 118 1.20 -2.17 -8.94
CA GLU A 118 0.38 -1.30 -8.08
C GLU A 118 0.04 -1.95 -6.73
N PHE A 119 -0.22 -3.26 -6.72
CA PHE A 119 -0.41 -4.04 -5.48
C PHE A 119 0.83 -4.01 -4.59
N THR A 120 2.03 -4.20 -5.15
CA THR A 120 3.29 -4.14 -4.39
C THR A 120 3.63 -2.75 -3.85
N LYS A 121 3.23 -1.68 -4.55
CA LYS A 121 3.39 -0.30 -4.07
C LYS A 121 2.63 -0.01 -2.78
N GLN A 122 1.59 -0.79 -2.47
CA GLN A 122 0.83 -0.67 -1.23
C GLN A 122 1.43 -1.47 -0.06
N ASN A 123 2.70 -1.89 -0.18
CA ASN A 123 3.39 -2.79 0.76
C ASN A 123 2.68 -4.14 0.95
N MET A 124 2.03 -4.64 -0.10
CA MET A 124 1.41 -5.96 -0.13
C MET A 124 2.21 -6.87 -1.06
N SER A 125 2.39 -8.13 -0.70
CA SER A 125 3.04 -9.12 -1.56
C SER A 125 2.31 -10.45 -1.49
N LEU A 126 2.35 -11.19 -2.59
CA LEU A 126 1.84 -12.56 -2.65
C LEU A 126 3.03 -13.51 -2.79
N PRO A 127 2.95 -14.73 -2.22
CA PRO A 127 3.89 -15.78 -2.55
C PRO A 127 3.89 -16.05 -4.06
N ASP A 128 5.07 -16.34 -4.62
CA ASP A 128 5.25 -16.52 -6.06
C ASP A 128 4.32 -17.59 -6.66
N SER A 129 4.05 -18.65 -5.90
CA SER A 129 3.11 -19.72 -6.28
C SER A 129 1.67 -19.21 -6.39
N VAL A 130 1.23 -18.40 -5.42
CA VAL A 130 -0.11 -17.79 -5.40
C VAL A 130 -0.27 -16.81 -6.55
N ARG A 131 0.76 -16.00 -6.85
CA ARG A 131 0.77 -15.08 -8.00
C ARG A 131 0.60 -15.84 -9.30
N ALA A 132 1.35 -16.93 -9.49
CA ALA A 132 1.23 -17.78 -10.68
C ALA A 132 -0.16 -18.43 -10.79
N PHE A 133 -0.71 -18.96 -9.70
CA PHE A 133 -2.08 -19.51 -9.71
C PHE A 133 -3.14 -18.46 -10.03
N MET A 134 -3.02 -17.24 -9.51
CA MET A 134 -3.93 -16.14 -9.84
C MET A 134 -3.86 -15.75 -11.32
N LEU A 135 -2.67 -15.74 -11.91
CA LEU A 135 -2.50 -15.48 -13.33
C LEU A 135 -3.15 -16.60 -14.19
N LEU A 136 -2.92 -17.86 -13.84
CA LEU A 136 -3.54 -19.00 -14.53
C LEU A 136 -5.06 -18.99 -14.43
N ALA A 137 -5.60 -18.75 -13.24
CA ALA A 137 -7.04 -18.66 -13.01
C ALA A 137 -7.67 -17.48 -13.76
N SER A 138 -6.94 -16.38 -13.93
CA SER A 138 -7.44 -15.18 -14.62
C SER A 138 -7.36 -15.27 -16.15
N CYS A 139 -6.51 -16.13 -16.71
CA CYS A 139 -6.37 -16.34 -18.15
C CYS A 139 -7.56 -17.04 -18.83
N LYS A 140 -8.54 -17.56 -18.07
CA LYS A 140 -9.68 -18.35 -18.60
C LYS A 140 -9.22 -19.46 -19.56
N LEU A 141 -8.20 -20.22 -19.16
CA LEU A 141 -7.68 -21.34 -19.93
C LEU A 141 -8.69 -22.50 -19.89
N SER A 142 -8.83 -23.22 -21.00
CA SER A 142 -9.54 -24.49 -21.05
C SER A 142 -8.84 -25.55 -20.20
N GLU A 143 -9.55 -26.62 -19.84
CA GLU A 143 -9.01 -27.68 -18.99
C GLU A 143 -7.76 -28.36 -19.60
N GLY A 144 -7.70 -28.47 -20.93
CA GLY A 144 -6.53 -28.98 -21.66
C GLY A 144 -5.33 -28.03 -21.61
N GLU A 145 -5.55 -26.72 -21.78
CA GLU A 145 -4.49 -25.70 -21.66
C GLU A 145 -3.97 -25.61 -20.22
N GLN A 146 -4.84 -25.75 -19.22
CA GLN A 146 -4.45 -25.83 -17.82
C GLN A 146 -3.56 -27.05 -17.53
N GLN A 147 -3.93 -28.22 -18.02
CA GLN A 147 -3.11 -29.44 -17.87
C GLN A 147 -1.76 -29.33 -18.59
N LEU A 148 -1.71 -28.69 -19.75
CA LEU A 148 -0.45 -28.41 -20.47
C LEU A 148 0.47 -27.48 -19.66
N VAL A 149 -0.06 -26.40 -19.08
CA VAL A 149 0.74 -25.50 -18.25
C VAL A 149 1.19 -26.18 -16.95
N MET A 150 0.31 -26.94 -16.29
CA MET A 150 0.63 -27.64 -15.05
C MET A 150 1.61 -28.80 -15.26
N SER A 151 1.53 -29.53 -16.37
CA SER A 151 2.49 -30.59 -16.72
C SER A 151 3.85 -30.04 -17.12
N ALA A 152 3.88 -28.83 -17.70
CA ALA A 152 5.11 -28.10 -17.98
C ALA A 152 5.73 -27.45 -16.72
N MET A 153 5.09 -27.51 -15.54
CA MET A 153 5.56 -26.86 -14.31
C MET A 153 5.51 -27.81 -13.10
N PRO A 154 6.58 -28.60 -12.85
CA PRO A 154 6.65 -29.49 -11.68
C PRO A 154 6.68 -28.71 -10.35
N GLU A 155 7.06 -27.43 -10.37
CA GLU A 155 6.93 -26.51 -9.24
C GLU A 155 6.45 -25.15 -9.76
N VAL A 156 5.25 -24.72 -9.36
CA VAL A 156 4.66 -23.45 -9.84
C VAL A 156 5.23 -22.29 -9.03
N ARG A 157 6.21 -21.59 -9.61
CA ARG A 157 6.84 -20.40 -9.02
C ARG A 157 6.98 -19.30 -10.07
N TYR A 158 6.63 -18.07 -9.69
CA TYR A 158 6.86 -16.84 -10.46
C TYR A 158 8.23 -16.24 -10.07
N ASP A 159 9.33 -16.75 -10.61
CA ASP A 159 10.66 -16.14 -10.42
C ASP A 159 10.89 -15.06 -11.50
N GLN A 160 11.40 -13.88 -11.13
CA GLN A 160 11.79 -12.82 -12.07
C GLN A 160 12.89 -13.27 -13.04
N ARG A 161 13.72 -14.26 -12.68
CA ARG A 161 14.66 -14.90 -13.62
C ARG A 161 14.00 -15.90 -14.57
N SER A 162 12.83 -16.41 -14.21
CA SER A 162 12.04 -17.35 -15.00
C SER A 162 10.87 -16.70 -15.73
N GLU A 163 10.74 -15.36 -15.73
CA GLU A 163 9.69 -14.65 -16.49
C GLU A 163 9.70 -15.17 -17.93
N SER A 164 10.84 -15.14 -18.62
CA SER A 164 11.00 -15.72 -19.96
C SER A 164 10.41 -17.12 -20.10
N ASP A 165 10.75 -18.05 -19.21
CA ASP A 165 10.32 -19.46 -19.28
C ASP A 165 8.85 -19.66 -18.94
N PHE A 166 8.32 -18.95 -17.94
CA PHE A 166 6.91 -19.00 -17.55
C PHE A 166 6.02 -18.40 -18.66
N PHE A 167 6.46 -17.27 -19.24
CA PHE A 167 5.84 -16.62 -20.39
C PHE A 167 5.85 -17.51 -21.64
N TRP A 168 6.99 -18.13 -21.99
CA TRP A 168 7.09 -19.03 -23.14
C TRP A 168 6.22 -20.27 -22.99
N ARG A 169 6.07 -20.81 -21.77
CA ARG A 169 5.27 -22.02 -21.50
C ARG A 169 3.76 -21.77 -21.52
N ILE A 170 3.29 -20.66 -20.94
CA ILE A 170 1.88 -20.26 -21.10
C ILE A 170 1.58 -19.97 -22.57
N TRP A 171 2.49 -19.31 -23.29
CA TRP A 171 2.31 -19.03 -24.71
C TRP A 171 2.30 -20.29 -25.58
N TRP A 172 3.15 -21.28 -25.30
CA TRP A 172 3.16 -22.58 -26.00
C TRP A 172 1.91 -23.43 -25.73
N ALA A 173 1.36 -23.37 -24.51
CA ALA A 173 0.16 -24.12 -24.15
C ALA A 173 -1.13 -23.57 -24.78
N CYS A 174 -1.18 -22.27 -25.10
CA CYS A 174 -2.36 -21.59 -25.66
C CYS A 174 -2.31 -21.43 -27.19
N GLN A 175 -1.43 -22.17 -27.88
CA GLN A 175 -1.25 -22.16 -29.33
C GLN A 175 -1.97 -23.36 -29.97
#